data_AF-A0A7S0WRN4-F1
#
_entry.id   AF-A0A7S0WRN4-F1
#
_cell.length_a   1.000
_cell.length_b   1.000
_cell.length_c   1.000
_cell.angle_alpha   90.00
_cell.angle_beta   90.00
_cell.angle_gamma   90.00
#
_symmetry.space_group_name_H-M   'P 1'
#
loop_
_entity.id
_entity.type
_entity.pdbx_description
1 polymer ?
#
loop_
_entity_poly.entity_id
_entity_poly.type
_entity_poly.pdbx_seq_one_letter_code
_entity_poly.pdbx_strand_id
1 'polypeptide(L)'
;AGTSAASAPIDIQWDIDVSGDAGGTSSVSAGGAAAASGAASAASGDSAVIERLKKDPEYRGLLADDLLELKAFLTQRKADLGSTSSQMLATTMPEALQSVDASAIGAMLAAVSAAIGVLHSERVKQLFMLTGSQRFLERMAAGLARKAGQEARLLSAVKEVEARRHEAKAQLVSIAPKVTELVERTRGIKSKVEAAMSTLFAGRKVNIL
;
A
#
# COMPACT_ATOMS: atom_id res chain seq x y z
N ALA A 1 -14.45 50.42 19.32
CA ALA A 1 -14.57 49.07 19.91
C ALA A 1 -14.67 48.08 18.76
N GLY A 2 -13.66 47.22 18.60
CA GLY A 2 -13.56 46.26 17.51
C GLY A 2 -14.12 44.89 17.89
N THR A 3 -14.81 44.25 16.94
CA THR A 3 -15.32 42.87 17.02
C THR A 3 -14.90 42.20 15.71
N SER A 4 -13.87 41.36 15.75
CA SER A 4 -13.92 39.91 16.03
C SER A 4 -14.04 39.12 14.73
N ALA A 5 -12.88 38.64 14.27
CA ALA A 5 -12.67 37.87 13.06
C ALA A 5 -13.40 36.52 13.08
N ALA A 6 -14.07 36.20 11.98
CA ALA A 6 -14.59 34.87 11.69
C ALA A 6 -13.50 34.04 11.02
N SER A 7 -12.97 33.03 11.72
CA SER A 7 -12.12 31.99 11.14
C SER A 7 -12.94 30.71 10.95
N ALA A 8 -13.20 30.34 9.71
CA ALA A 8 -13.80 29.05 9.35
C ALA A 8 -12.91 27.87 9.79
N PRO A 9 -13.49 26.69 10.11
CA PRO A 9 -12.72 25.53 10.52
C PRO A 9 -11.90 24.96 9.35
N ILE A 10 -10.65 24.59 9.63
CA ILE A 10 -9.74 23.92 8.70
C ILE A 10 -10.11 22.43 8.67
N ASP A 11 -10.75 21.99 7.59
CA ASP A 11 -10.95 20.57 7.30
C ASP A 11 -9.64 19.98 6.73
N ILE A 12 -9.05 19.02 7.46
CA ILE A 12 -7.86 18.29 7.00
C ILE A 12 -8.32 17.06 6.22
N GLN A 13 -8.14 17.09 4.90
CA GLN A 13 -8.38 15.98 3.99
C GLN A 13 -7.25 14.93 4.10
N TRP A 14 -7.62 13.69 4.45
CA TRP A 14 -6.70 12.55 4.63
C TRP A 14 -6.75 11.58 3.45
N ASP A 15 -6.50 12.05 2.24
CA ASP A 15 -6.48 11.17 1.06
C ASP A 15 -5.08 10.59 0.86
N ILE A 16 -4.85 9.39 1.40
CA ILE A 16 -3.64 8.59 1.17
C ILE A 16 -4.07 7.26 0.55
N ASP A 17 -3.92 7.16 -0.77
CA ASP A 17 -4.08 5.92 -1.52
C ASP A 17 -2.82 5.05 -1.35
N VAL A 18 -2.97 3.89 -0.70
CA VAL A 18 -1.94 2.85 -0.61
C VAL A 18 -2.48 1.61 -1.29
N SER A 19 -2.52 1.65 -2.61
CA SER A 19 -2.76 0.47 -3.44
C SER A 19 -1.46 -0.34 -3.55
N GLY A 20 -1.25 -1.25 -2.60
CA GLY A 20 -0.22 -2.29 -2.63
C GLY A 20 -0.88 -3.66 -2.78
N ASP A 21 -0.94 -4.12 -4.02
CA ASP A 21 -1.54 -5.38 -4.45
C ASP A 21 -0.84 -6.62 -3.85
N ALA A 22 -1.65 -7.64 -3.61
CA ALA A 22 -1.33 -8.87 -2.96
C ALA A 22 -1.30 -10.04 -3.96
N GLY A 23 -0.25 -10.84 -3.89
CA GLY A 23 -0.36 -12.30 -4.07
C GLY A 23 -0.23 -12.84 -5.50
N GLY A 24 0.83 -13.64 -5.70
CA GLY A 24 0.98 -14.51 -6.87
C GLY A 24 2.07 -15.54 -6.64
N THR A 25 1.77 -16.57 -5.85
CA THR A 25 2.61 -17.77 -5.68
C THR A 25 2.48 -18.67 -6.91
N SER A 26 3.60 -19.01 -7.55
CA SER A 26 3.67 -20.16 -8.45
C SER A 26 5.05 -20.83 -8.38
N SER A 27 5.00 -22.09 -7.98
CA SER A 27 6.09 -23.07 -7.87
C SER A 27 6.70 -23.45 -9.21
N VAL A 28 8.03 -23.60 -9.27
CA VAL A 28 8.69 -24.57 -10.16
C VAL A 28 9.85 -25.26 -9.44
N SER A 29 9.83 -26.59 -9.54
CA SER A 29 10.76 -27.55 -8.97
C SER A 29 12.13 -27.48 -9.65
N ALA A 30 13.20 -27.40 -8.85
CA ALA A 30 14.58 -27.59 -9.30
C ALA A 30 15.07 -28.98 -8.86
N GLY A 31 15.15 -29.90 -9.81
CA GLY A 31 15.89 -31.15 -9.68
C GLY A 31 17.28 -31.01 -10.29
N GLY A 32 18.25 -31.75 -9.72
CA GLY A 32 19.50 -32.08 -10.39
C GLY A 32 20.74 -31.45 -9.77
N ALA A 33 21.36 -32.19 -8.86
CA ALA A 33 22.63 -31.92 -8.22
C ALA A 33 23.81 -31.93 -9.21
N ALA A 34 24.82 -31.10 -8.95
CA ALA A 34 26.24 -31.51 -8.89
C ALA A 34 27.14 -30.36 -8.42
N ALA A 35 28.20 -30.75 -7.69
CA ALA A 35 29.39 -30.00 -7.31
C ALA A 35 29.31 -29.06 -6.08
N ALA A 36 29.29 -29.68 -4.90
CA ALA A 36 29.85 -29.09 -3.70
C ALA A 36 31.36 -29.39 -3.63
N SER A 37 32.20 -28.36 -3.78
CA SER A 37 33.56 -28.33 -3.18
C SER A 37 34.18 -26.92 -3.15
N GLY A 38 33.39 -25.89 -2.81
CA GLY A 38 33.91 -24.53 -2.60
C GLY A 38 33.18 -23.69 -1.53
N ALA A 39 32.19 -24.25 -0.84
CA ALA A 39 31.22 -23.45 -0.08
C ALA A 39 31.72 -22.92 1.28
N ALA A 40 32.83 -23.42 1.83
CA ALA A 40 33.26 -23.06 3.18
C ALA A 40 34.02 -21.72 3.26
N SER A 41 34.69 -21.28 2.18
CA SER A 41 35.41 -19.99 2.16
C SER A 41 34.57 -18.82 1.61
N ALA A 42 33.46 -19.10 0.93
CA ALA A 42 32.56 -18.07 0.40
C ALA A 42 31.68 -17.45 1.48
N ALA A 43 31.27 -18.23 2.49
CA ALA A 43 30.36 -17.77 3.54
C ALA A 43 30.94 -16.67 4.44
N SER A 44 32.25 -16.67 4.71
CA SER A 44 32.90 -15.59 5.46
C SER A 44 33.04 -14.32 4.62
N GLY A 45 33.31 -14.47 3.31
CA GLY A 45 33.43 -13.38 2.36
C GLY A 45 32.11 -12.63 2.18
N ASP A 46 31.00 -13.36 2.02
CA ASP A 46 29.66 -12.77 1.89
C ASP A 46 29.30 -11.92 3.11
N SER A 47 29.61 -12.39 4.32
CA SER A 47 29.34 -11.63 5.54
C SER A 47 30.11 -10.29 5.60
N ALA A 48 31.37 -10.29 5.13
CA ALA A 48 32.21 -9.09 5.11
C ALA A 48 31.74 -8.08 4.05
N VAL A 49 31.33 -8.56 2.87
CA VAL A 49 30.77 -7.71 1.80
C VAL A 49 29.45 -7.11 2.24
N ILE A 50 28.58 -7.90 2.89
CA ILE A 50 27.29 -7.43 3.42
C ILE A 50 27.52 -6.37 4.51
N GLU A 51 28.46 -6.58 5.43
CA GLU A 51 28.79 -5.59 6.46
C GLU A 51 29.36 -4.30 5.87
N ARG A 52 30.20 -4.40 4.83
CA ARG A 52 30.71 -3.23 4.11
C ARG A 52 29.58 -2.47 3.41
N LEU A 53 28.67 -3.18 2.76
CA LEU A 53 27.50 -2.60 2.08
C LEU A 53 26.60 -1.82 3.04
N LYS A 54 26.45 -2.29 4.29
CA LYS A 54 25.63 -1.60 5.30
C LYS A 54 26.28 -0.29 5.79
N LYS A 55 27.61 -0.30 5.98
CA LYS A 55 28.33 0.79 6.68
C LYS A 55 28.80 1.88 5.73
N ASP A 56 29.21 1.51 4.53
CA ASP A 56 29.95 2.38 3.63
C ASP A 56 29.04 2.91 2.50
N PRO A 57 28.67 4.21 2.49
CA PRO A 57 27.92 4.82 1.39
C PRO A 57 28.71 4.93 0.10
N GLU A 58 30.03 5.10 0.16
CA GLU A 58 30.87 5.25 -1.03
C GLU A 58 30.97 3.91 -1.76
N TYR A 59 31.19 2.82 -1.02
CA TYR A 59 31.18 1.48 -1.58
C TYR A 59 29.85 1.13 -2.25
N ARG A 60 28.71 1.58 -1.70
CA ARG A 60 27.39 1.41 -2.34
C ARG A 60 27.26 2.16 -3.66
N GLY A 61 27.82 3.38 -3.73
CA GLY A 61 27.88 4.17 -4.95
C GLY A 61 28.71 3.47 -6.02
N LEU A 62 29.93 3.07 -5.67
CA LEU A 62 30.83 2.34 -6.57
C LEU A 62 30.19 1.04 -7.08
N LEU A 63 29.56 0.25 -6.20
CA LEU A 63 28.87 -0.97 -6.62
C LEU A 63 27.70 -0.67 -7.57
N ALA A 64 26.97 0.42 -7.37
CA ALA A 64 25.89 0.82 -8.27
C ALA A 64 26.45 1.23 -9.65
N ASP A 65 27.55 1.98 -9.66
CA ASP A 65 28.25 2.39 -10.88
C ASP A 65 28.78 1.17 -11.64
N ASP A 66 29.47 0.25 -10.96
CA ASP A 66 29.99 -1.00 -11.54
C ASP A 66 28.87 -1.84 -12.17
N LEU A 67 27.70 -1.94 -11.52
CA LEU A 67 26.55 -2.67 -12.07
C LEU A 67 25.94 -1.98 -13.30
N LEU A 68 25.94 -0.65 -13.33
CA LEU A 68 25.48 0.12 -14.49
C LEU A 68 26.47 0.02 -15.66
N GLU A 69 27.76 0.06 -15.38
CA GLU A 69 28.82 -0.18 -16.36
C GLU A 69 28.73 -1.60 -16.94
N LEU A 70 28.57 -2.61 -16.07
CA LEU A 70 28.40 -3.99 -16.51
C LEU A 70 27.15 -4.16 -17.36
N LYS A 71 26.04 -3.50 -17.01
CA LYS A 71 24.82 -3.48 -17.83
C LYS A 71 25.10 -2.86 -19.20
N ALA A 72 25.78 -1.72 -19.25
CA ALA A 72 26.13 -1.06 -20.51
C ALA A 72 27.03 -1.95 -21.39
N PHE A 73 28.04 -2.57 -20.79
CA PHE A 73 28.93 -3.52 -21.47
C PHE A 73 28.14 -4.71 -22.05
N LEU A 74 27.28 -5.35 -21.26
CA LEU A 74 26.49 -6.50 -21.70
C LEU A 74 25.48 -6.09 -22.79
N THR A 75 24.90 -4.89 -22.73
CA THR A 75 24.02 -4.39 -23.79
C THR A 75 24.76 -4.20 -25.11
N GLN A 76 25.97 -3.60 -25.06
CA GLN A 76 26.80 -3.41 -26.24
C GLN A 76 27.24 -4.75 -26.81
N ARG A 77 27.72 -5.66 -25.95
CA ARG A 77 28.18 -6.99 -26.37
C ARG A 77 27.05 -7.81 -27.02
N LYS A 78 25.82 -7.71 -26.51
CA LYS A 78 24.65 -8.35 -27.12
C LYS A 78 24.35 -7.78 -28.51
N ALA A 79 24.49 -6.48 -28.70
CA ALA A 79 24.33 -5.84 -30.01
C ALA A 79 25.42 -6.27 -30.99
N ASP A 80 26.67 -6.34 -30.53
CA ASP A 80 27.81 -6.76 -31.34
C ASP A 80 27.66 -8.20 -31.83
N LEU A 81 27.15 -9.13 -31.01
CA LEU A 81 26.87 -10.52 -31.44
C LEU A 81 25.85 -10.62 -32.58
N GLY A 82 24.98 -9.61 -32.74
CA GLY A 82 24.03 -9.52 -33.84
C GLY A 82 24.57 -8.87 -35.12
N SER A 83 25.79 -8.31 -35.08
CA SER A 83 26.40 -7.59 -36.21
C SER A 83 27.37 -8.47 -37.01
N THR A 84 27.26 -8.45 -38.34
CA THR A 84 28.14 -9.20 -39.27
C THR A 84 29.62 -8.82 -39.13
N SER A 85 29.93 -7.57 -38.75
CA SER A 85 31.32 -7.10 -38.54
C SER A 85 32.00 -7.73 -37.32
N SER A 86 31.22 -8.25 -36.37
CA SER A 86 31.72 -8.86 -35.12
C SER A 86 32.19 -10.31 -35.30
N GLN A 87 31.75 -10.98 -36.36
CA GLN A 87 32.09 -12.38 -36.61
C GLN A 87 33.59 -12.58 -36.91
N MET A 88 34.26 -11.61 -37.54
CA MET A 88 35.71 -11.65 -37.75
C MET A 88 36.52 -11.34 -36.47
N LEU A 89 35.95 -10.57 -35.55
CA LEU A 89 36.57 -10.30 -34.24
C LEU A 89 36.39 -11.50 -33.29
N ALA A 90 35.28 -12.22 -33.40
CA ALA A 90 34.99 -13.41 -32.61
C ALA A 90 36.04 -14.52 -32.80
N THR A 91 36.59 -14.69 -34.00
CA THR A 91 37.65 -15.68 -34.29
C THR A 91 39.00 -15.35 -33.64
N THR A 92 39.19 -14.11 -33.16
CA THR A 92 40.40 -13.68 -32.46
C THR A 92 40.24 -13.63 -30.94
N MET A 93 39.04 -13.92 -30.42
CA MET A 93 38.79 -13.91 -28.98
C MET A 93 39.25 -15.20 -28.29
N PRO A 94 39.63 -15.15 -27.00
CA PRO A 94 39.85 -16.34 -26.19
C PRO A 94 38.65 -17.29 -26.20
N GLU A 95 38.90 -18.60 -26.17
CA GLU A 95 37.90 -19.67 -26.28
C GLU A 95 36.74 -19.53 -25.25
N ALA A 96 37.06 -19.08 -24.03
CA ALA A 96 36.08 -18.81 -22.97
C ALA A 96 35.04 -17.73 -23.33
N LEU A 97 35.36 -16.83 -24.25
CA LEU A 97 34.45 -15.78 -24.72
C LEU A 97 33.73 -16.17 -26.02
N GLN A 98 34.22 -17.19 -26.72
CA GLN A 98 33.58 -17.74 -27.92
C GLN A 98 32.37 -18.62 -27.57
N SER A 99 32.38 -19.27 -26.39
CA SER A 99 31.27 -20.11 -25.92
C SER A 99 30.07 -19.34 -25.37
N VAL A 100 30.18 -18.02 -25.19
CA VAL A 100 29.10 -17.18 -24.65
C VAL A 100 28.22 -16.68 -25.78
N ASP A 101 27.00 -17.21 -25.85
CA ASP A 101 26.01 -16.88 -26.87
C ASP A 101 25.11 -15.70 -26.46
N ALA A 102 24.33 -15.19 -27.42
CA ALA A 102 23.43 -14.05 -27.17
C ALA A 102 22.35 -14.36 -26.11
N SER A 103 22.01 -15.64 -25.92
CA SER A 103 21.05 -16.08 -24.90
C SER A 103 21.65 -15.99 -23.49
N ALA A 104 22.89 -16.45 -23.29
CA ALA A 104 23.61 -16.33 -22.03
C ALA A 104 23.83 -14.86 -21.64
N ILE A 105 24.19 -14.00 -22.60
CA ILE A 105 24.31 -12.55 -22.35
C ILE A 105 22.95 -11.94 -21.97
N GLY A 106 21.87 -12.38 -22.61
CA GLY A 106 20.51 -12.01 -22.24
C GLY A 106 20.17 -12.36 -20.80
N ALA A 107 20.52 -13.56 -20.34
CA ALA A 107 20.33 -14.00 -18.96
C ALA A 107 21.17 -13.18 -17.97
N MET A 108 22.44 -12.89 -18.29
CA MET A 108 23.31 -12.05 -17.47
C MET A 108 22.75 -10.63 -17.33
N LEU A 109 22.27 -10.04 -18.43
CA LEU A 109 21.65 -8.71 -18.43
C LEU A 109 20.39 -8.67 -17.56
N ALA A 110 19.56 -9.72 -17.62
CA ALA A 110 18.39 -9.86 -16.76
C ALA A 110 18.78 -9.94 -15.27
N ALA A 111 19.80 -10.74 -14.94
CA ALA A 111 20.31 -10.85 -13.57
C ALA A 111 20.88 -9.52 -13.04
N VAL A 112 21.69 -8.82 -13.83
CA VAL A 112 22.23 -7.49 -13.47
C VAL A 112 21.12 -6.47 -13.29
N SER A 113 20.12 -6.47 -14.17
CA SER A 113 18.96 -5.56 -14.05
C SER A 113 18.14 -5.84 -12.80
N ALA A 114 17.94 -7.11 -12.45
CA ALA A 114 17.30 -7.50 -11.20
C ALA A 114 18.11 -7.05 -9.97
N ALA A 115 19.43 -7.23 -10.00
CA ALA A 115 20.32 -6.78 -8.93
C ALA A 115 20.28 -5.25 -8.72
N ILE A 116 20.32 -4.47 -9.81
CA ILE A 116 20.16 -3.01 -9.76
C ILE A 116 18.79 -2.63 -9.15
N GLY A 117 17.72 -3.33 -9.55
CA GLY A 117 16.38 -3.12 -9.02
C GLY A 117 16.28 -3.37 -7.51
N VAL A 118 16.91 -4.44 -7.03
CA VAL A 118 16.98 -4.75 -5.59
C VAL A 118 17.78 -3.68 -4.84
N LEU A 119 18.96 -3.32 -5.34
CA LEU A 119 19.84 -2.33 -4.71
C LEU A 119 19.17 -0.95 -4.57
N HIS A 120 18.39 -0.55 -5.57
CA HIS A 120 17.68 0.73 -5.60
C HIS A 120 16.27 0.70 -5.00
N SER A 121 15.83 -0.46 -4.51
CA SER A 121 14.49 -0.60 -3.93
C SER A 121 14.33 0.28 -2.67
N GLU A 122 13.12 0.83 -2.49
CA GLU A 122 12.81 1.62 -1.30
C GLU A 122 12.99 0.83 -0.01
N ARG A 123 12.71 -0.48 -0.05
CA ARG A 123 12.93 -1.38 1.08
C ARG A 123 14.41 -1.44 1.50
N VAL A 124 15.32 -1.59 0.55
CA VAL A 124 16.76 -1.66 0.84
C VAL A 124 17.28 -0.31 1.34
N LYS A 125 16.83 0.80 0.74
CA LYS A 125 17.15 2.15 1.24
C LYS A 125 16.69 2.36 2.69
N GLN A 126 15.46 1.97 3.00
CA GLN A 126 14.92 2.05 4.37
C GLN A 126 15.69 1.17 5.34
N LEU A 127 16.10 -0.04 4.95
CA LEU A 127 16.95 -0.90 5.76
C LEU A 127 18.30 -0.25 6.07
N PHE A 128 18.96 0.36 5.07
CA PHE A 128 20.19 1.11 5.31
C PHE A 128 19.97 2.31 6.24
N MET A 129 18.84 3.03 6.12
CA MET A 129 18.52 4.11 7.05
C MET A 129 18.25 3.61 8.47
N LEU A 130 17.60 2.45 8.61
CA LEU A 130 17.35 1.83 9.91
C LEU A 130 18.66 1.44 10.60
N THR A 131 19.62 0.90 9.87
CA THR A 131 20.94 0.52 10.41
C THR A 131 21.87 1.71 10.61
N GLY A 132 21.76 2.74 9.77
CA GLY A 132 22.69 3.88 9.74
C GLY A 132 22.24 5.12 10.51
N SER A 133 20.95 5.23 10.87
CA SER A 133 20.40 6.43 11.50
C SER A 133 19.47 6.11 12.67
N GLN A 134 19.96 6.36 13.88
CA GLN A 134 19.15 6.24 15.11
C GLN A 134 17.90 7.13 15.07
N ARG A 135 18.03 8.35 14.54
CA ARG A 135 16.91 9.29 14.37
C ARG A 135 15.81 8.74 13.46
N PHE A 136 16.18 7.99 12.42
CA PHE A 136 15.22 7.34 11.53
C PHE A 136 14.41 6.27 12.28
N LEU A 137 15.10 5.44 13.08
CA LEU A 137 14.49 4.43 13.93
C LEU A 137 13.53 5.07 14.94
N GLU A 138 13.97 6.10 15.66
CA GLU A 138 13.14 6.83 16.63
C GLU A 138 11.88 7.41 15.98
N ARG A 139 12.01 8.01 14.80
CA ARG A 139 10.86 8.53 14.04
C ARG A 139 9.89 7.42 13.64
N MET A 140 10.40 6.27 13.20
CA MET A 140 9.56 5.11 12.89
C MET A 140 8.84 4.58 14.14
N ALA A 141 9.55 4.46 15.27
CA ALA A 141 8.99 4.02 16.53
C ALA A 141 7.90 4.98 17.04
N ALA A 142 8.15 6.29 16.98
CA ALA A 142 7.16 7.32 17.32
C ALA A 142 5.94 7.26 16.40
N GLY A 143 6.16 7.02 15.10
CA GLY A 143 5.09 6.81 14.13
C GLY A 143 4.21 5.60 14.46
N LEU A 144 4.83 4.47 14.82
CA LEU A 144 4.12 3.26 15.24
C LEU A 144 3.35 3.47 16.54
N ALA A 145 3.96 4.13 17.53
CA ALA A 145 3.29 4.46 18.80
C ALA A 145 2.06 5.37 18.56
N ARG A 146 2.19 6.37 17.66
CA ARG A 146 1.07 7.23 17.28
C ARG A 146 -0.05 6.44 16.60
N LYS A 147 0.28 5.53 15.68
CA LYS A 147 -0.71 4.65 15.01
C LYS A 147 -1.43 3.74 16.01
N ALA A 148 -0.71 3.13 16.95
CA ALA A 148 -1.30 2.31 18.00
C ALA A 148 -2.23 3.14 18.91
N GLY A 149 -1.85 4.38 19.25
CA GLY A 149 -2.73 5.29 19.99
C GLY A 149 -3.99 5.69 19.21
N GLN A 150 -3.87 5.90 17.90
CA GLN A 150 -5.02 6.16 17.02
C GLN A 150 -5.95 4.96 16.94
N GLU A 151 -5.42 3.75 16.81
CA GLU A 151 -6.20 2.51 16.82
C GLU A 151 -7.03 2.38 18.11
N ALA A 152 -6.39 2.56 19.28
CA ALA A 152 -7.09 2.50 20.55
C ALA A 152 -8.25 3.50 20.65
N ARG A 153 -8.03 4.74 20.17
CA ARG A 153 -9.07 5.79 20.13
C ARG A 153 -10.20 5.47 19.16
N LEU A 154 -9.88 4.88 18.01
CA LEU A 154 -10.90 4.47 17.03
C LEU A 154 -11.74 3.32 17.59
N LEU A 155 -11.11 2.35 18.25
CA LEU A 155 -11.83 1.25 18.91
C LEU A 155 -12.76 1.75 20.03
N SER A 156 -12.34 2.76 20.82
CA SER A 156 -13.23 3.37 21.81
C SER A 156 -14.39 4.12 21.17
N ALA A 157 -14.13 4.86 20.08
CA ALA A 157 -15.16 5.59 19.34
C ALA A 157 -16.18 4.65 18.70
N VAL A 158 -15.75 3.50 18.17
CA VAL A 158 -16.66 2.46 17.65
C VAL A 158 -17.62 1.99 18.74
N LYS A 159 -17.12 1.66 19.94
CA LYS A 159 -17.95 1.23 21.08
C LYS A 159 -18.97 2.29 21.48
N GLU A 160 -18.56 3.56 21.52
CA GLU A 160 -19.45 4.69 21.85
C GLU A 160 -20.55 4.88 20.80
N VAL A 161 -20.20 4.79 19.52
CA VAL A 161 -21.17 4.88 18.42
C VAL A 161 -22.14 3.69 18.44
N GLU A 162 -21.67 2.49 18.75
CA GLU A 162 -22.53 1.32 18.91
C GLU A 162 -23.52 1.50 20.06
N ALA A 163 -23.06 1.96 21.22
CA ALA A 163 -23.93 2.26 22.37
C ALA A 163 -25.02 3.29 22.00
N ARG A 164 -24.63 4.41 21.38
CA ARG A 164 -25.57 5.43 20.89
C ARG A 164 -26.56 4.87 19.88
N ARG A 165 -26.10 4.00 18.98
CA ARG A 165 -26.98 3.32 18.00
C ARG A 165 -27.99 2.43 18.71
N HIS A 166 -27.59 1.69 19.74
CA HIS A 166 -28.50 0.87 20.53
C HIS A 166 -29.52 1.71 21.29
N GLU A 167 -29.11 2.81 21.93
CA GLU A 167 -30.00 3.74 22.61
C GLU A 167 -31.01 4.37 21.65
N ALA A 168 -30.56 4.88 20.50
CA ALA A 168 -31.44 5.46 19.50
C ALA A 168 -32.46 4.45 18.96
N LYS A 169 -32.04 3.20 18.73
CA LYS A 169 -32.97 2.12 18.36
C LYS A 169 -34.00 1.84 19.46
N ALA A 170 -33.58 1.78 20.72
CA ALA A 170 -34.50 1.57 21.84
C ALA A 170 -35.51 2.72 21.97
N GLN A 171 -35.06 3.96 21.79
CA GLN A 171 -35.94 5.13 21.76
C GLN A 171 -36.95 5.05 20.62
N LEU A 172 -36.51 4.70 19.40
CA LEU A 172 -37.42 4.52 18.26
C LEU A 172 -38.49 3.45 18.54
N VAL A 173 -38.10 2.31 19.11
CA VAL A 173 -39.05 1.25 19.50
C VAL A 173 -40.04 1.76 20.56
N SER A 174 -39.59 2.55 21.53
CA SER A 174 -40.46 3.12 22.58
C SER A 174 -41.42 4.20 22.07
N ILE A 175 -41.03 4.95 21.04
CA ILE A 175 -41.79 6.07 20.48
C ILE A 175 -42.80 5.59 19.43
N ALA A 176 -42.47 4.53 18.68
CA ALA A 176 -43.34 3.93 17.67
C ALA A 176 -44.81 3.73 18.11
N PRO A 177 -45.12 3.10 19.27
CA PRO A 177 -46.51 2.90 19.69
C PRO A 177 -47.23 4.20 20.04
N LYS A 178 -46.51 5.20 20.56
CA LYS A 178 -47.10 6.52 20.87
C LYS A 178 -47.51 7.23 19.58
N VAL A 179 -46.69 7.12 18.54
CA VAL A 179 -46.98 7.68 17.22
C VAL A 179 -48.19 6.99 16.61
N THR A 180 -48.29 5.66 16.65
CA THR A 180 -49.45 4.93 16.12
C THR A 180 -50.73 5.33 16.84
N GLU A 181 -50.69 5.45 18.17
CA GLU A 181 -51.83 5.86 18.98
C GLU A 181 -52.29 7.30 18.67
N LEU A 182 -51.34 8.24 18.51
CA LEU A 182 -51.61 9.61 18.09
C LEU A 182 -52.22 9.68 16.69
N VAL A 183 -51.76 8.84 15.75
CA VAL A 183 -52.33 8.75 14.40
C VAL A 183 -53.77 8.24 14.46
N GLU A 184 -54.05 7.20 15.24
CA GLU A 184 -55.41 6.67 15.41
C GLU A 184 -56.35 7.69 16.04
N ARG A 185 -55.91 8.38 17.11
CA ARG A 185 -56.69 9.46 17.73
C ARG A 185 -56.99 10.58 16.75
N THR A 186 -55.98 11.04 16.00
CA THR A 186 -56.15 12.11 15.01
C THR A 186 -57.10 11.70 13.89
N ARG A 187 -57.01 10.45 13.40
CA ARG A 187 -57.97 9.90 12.42
C ARG A 187 -59.38 9.84 12.97
N GLY A 188 -59.54 9.42 14.23
CA GLY A 188 -60.83 9.40 14.91
C GLY A 188 -61.44 10.79 15.06
N ILE A 189 -60.64 11.80 15.43
CA ILE A 189 -61.08 13.20 15.50
C ILE A 189 -61.47 13.70 14.11
N LYS A 190 -60.64 13.47 13.09
CA LYS A 190 -60.93 13.85 11.70
C LYS A 190 -62.28 13.32 11.23
N SER A 191 -62.54 12.03 11.43
CA SER A 191 -63.81 11.40 11.07
C SER A 191 -65.01 12.03 11.79
N LYS A 192 -64.88 12.36 13.08
CA LYS A 192 -65.95 13.05 13.84
C LYS A 192 -66.22 14.45 13.32
N VAL A 193 -65.17 15.20 12.99
CA VAL A 193 -65.32 16.57 12.45
C VAL A 193 -65.92 16.54 11.04
N GLU A 194 -65.48 15.62 10.17
CA GLU A 194 -66.05 15.41 8.83
C GLU A 194 -67.55 15.06 8.90
N ALA A 195 -67.93 14.18 9.83
CA ALA A 195 -69.34 13.84 10.06
C ALA A 195 -70.15 15.06 10.55
N ALA A 196 -69.63 15.82 11.52
CA ALA A 196 -70.28 17.03 12.01
C ALA A 196 -70.44 18.07 10.88
N MET A 197 -69.41 18.31 10.06
CA MET A 197 -69.52 19.22 8.93
C MET A 197 -70.49 18.71 7.86
N SER A 198 -70.51 17.41 7.57
CA SER A 198 -71.47 16.84 6.61
C SER A 198 -72.92 17.09 7.02
N THR A 199 -73.24 17.03 8.32
CA THR A 199 -74.59 17.39 8.82
C THR A 199 -74.91 18.88 8.61
N LEU A 200 -73.93 19.77 8.80
CA LEU A 200 -74.08 21.22 8.57
C LEU A 200 -74.24 21.57 7.08
N PHE A 201 -73.66 20.79 6.17
CA PHE A 201 -73.73 21.01 4.72
C PHE A 201 -74.78 20.14 4.00
N ALA A 202 -75.87 19.79 4.70
CA ALA A 202 -77.02 19.05 4.16
C ALA A 202 -76.66 17.66 3.58
N GLY A 203 -75.79 16.92 4.27
CA GLY A 203 -75.43 15.54 3.92
C GLY A 203 -74.38 15.40 2.80
N ARG A 204 -73.82 16.51 2.30
CA ARG A 204 -72.70 16.44 1.36
C ARG A 204 -71.44 15.93 2.06
N LYS A 205 -70.69 15.06 1.38
CA LYS A 205 -69.44 14.51 1.91
C LYS A 205 -68.37 15.61 1.98
N VAL A 206 -67.79 15.80 3.16
CA VAL A 206 -66.69 16.75 3.40
C VAL A 206 -65.47 15.94 3.84
N ASN A 207 -64.34 16.12 3.15
CA ASN A 207 -63.05 15.55 3.54
C ASN A 207 -62.16 16.69 4.04
N ILE A 208 -61.60 16.53 5.24
CA ILE A 208 -60.57 17.43 5.76
C ILE A 208 -59.23 16.89 5.24
N LEU A 209 -58.28 17.73 4.86
CA LEU A 209 -56.95 17.27 4.45
C LEU A 209 -56.11 17.04 5.71
#